data_AF-A0A0B2ULE8-F1
#
_entry.id   AF-A0A0B2ULE8-F1
#
_cell.length_a   1.000
_cell.length_b   1.000
_cell.length_c   1.000
_cell.angle_alpha   90.00
_cell.angle_beta   90.00
_cell.angle_gamma   90.00
#
_symmetry.space_group_name_H-M   'P 1'
#
loop_
_entity.id
_entity.type
_entity.pdbx_description
1 polymer ?
#
loop_
_entity_poly.entity_id
_entity_poly.type
_entity_poly.pdbx_seq_one_letter_code
_entity_poly.pdbx_strand_id
1 'polypeptide(L)'
;METFKEKFEIIETMRNENRFSAKNYVGYKNYLKVKLRDAEKRKMGVYKLESNVCKSLMLKSVKFLKNNLHILKKDTSEFGKMYRDLMKGMIGAGDVEAGVFMSLRERLVEFKSFLNQINGILEHAPYNVDTSMLKVKEMWHDVELRFDTDAERKAFHEGVVFEGRGYDAEVARRVKKIEKAKRKLFVLIEKRPTKVLCIGKKAQVLQSELEGLKMFLGENLVESKYINKVLEDTKSLCMYYAKIYEFIVFLKNDEMIDAFVVPTMFKNLELQIVQAREDFSKVPKKYLKAELMKQLEESLIPKEPVIKMPFVPVIFDIARDYISYPPDDKKLSELFKQLSMSND
;
A
#
# COMPACT_ATOMS: atom_id res chain seq x y z
N MET A 1 8.00 22.99 38.77
CA MET A 1 6.64 23.53 38.53
C MET A 1 6.23 22.90 37.21
N GLU A 2 5.30 21.93 37.20
CA GLU A 2 4.96 21.21 35.97
C GLU A 2 4.36 22.19 34.95
N THR A 3 4.89 22.21 33.73
CA THR A 3 4.32 23.03 32.64
C THR A 3 2.95 22.51 32.24
N PHE A 4 2.09 23.35 31.62
CA PHE A 4 0.78 22.87 31.14
C PHE A 4 0.93 21.70 30.15
N LYS A 5 2.02 21.70 29.36
CA LYS A 5 2.37 20.63 28.41
C LYS A 5 2.58 19.28 29.10
N GLU A 6 3.31 19.23 30.20
CA GLU A 6 3.56 17.96 30.93
C GLU A 6 2.27 17.26 31.34
N LYS A 7 1.25 17.99 31.78
CA LYS A 7 -0.05 17.39 32.13
C LYS A 7 -0.80 16.85 30.92
N PHE A 8 -0.78 17.57 29.80
CA PHE A 8 -1.38 17.08 28.55
C PHE A 8 -0.62 15.87 27.99
N GLU A 9 0.70 15.87 28.08
CA GLU A 9 1.57 14.76 27.68
C GLU A 9 1.34 13.50 28.52
N ILE A 10 1.19 13.64 29.84
CA ILE A 10 0.81 12.54 30.73
C ILE A 10 -0.53 11.96 30.28
N ILE A 11 -1.52 12.81 29.98
CA ILE A 11 -2.84 12.34 29.52
C ILE A 11 -2.75 11.65 28.16
N GLU A 12 -2.04 12.25 27.20
CA GLU A 12 -1.86 11.70 25.86
C GLU A 12 -1.20 10.32 25.92
N THR A 13 -0.12 10.19 26.70
CA THR A 13 0.60 8.93 26.92
C THR A 13 -0.35 7.86 27.46
N MET A 14 -1.09 8.19 28.53
CA MET A 14 -2.06 7.28 29.13
C MET A 14 -3.16 6.85 28.15
N ARG A 15 -3.70 7.80 27.37
CA ARG A 15 -4.74 7.54 26.38
C ARG A 15 -4.24 6.62 25.27
N ASN A 16 -3.01 6.83 24.81
CA ASN A 16 -2.38 6.02 23.76
C ASN A 16 -2.11 4.59 24.23
N GLU A 17 -1.48 4.41 25.39
CA GLU A 17 -1.21 3.09 25.99
C GLU A 17 -2.49 2.25 26.16
N ASN A 18 -3.59 2.90 26.51
CA ASN A 18 -4.85 2.24 26.85
C ASN A 18 -5.89 2.28 25.72
N ARG A 19 -5.46 2.58 24.48
CA ARG A 19 -6.30 2.54 23.27
C ARG A 19 -7.56 3.40 23.37
N PHE A 20 -7.47 4.57 24.00
CA PHE A 20 -8.59 5.50 24.16
C PHE A 20 -9.18 5.92 22.80
N SER A 21 -8.32 6.26 21.82
CA SER A 21 -8.72 6.62 20.46
C SER A 21 -9.41 5.48 19.71
N ALA A 22 -9.23 4.23 20.14
CA ALA A 22 -9.97 3.07 19.64
C ALA A 22 -11.33 2.86 20.34
N LYS A 23 -11.80 3.83 21.12
CA LYS A 23 -13.02 3.78 21.93
C LYS A 23 -13.02 2.71 23.02
N ASN A 24 -11.85 2.23 23.46
CA ASN A 24 -11.73 1.32 24.60
C ASN A 24 -11.85 2.04 25.95
N TYR A 25 -13.00 2.69 26.18
CA TYR A 25 -13.21 3.48 27.39
C TYR A 25 -13.32 2.63 28.65
N VAL A 26 -13.78 1.38 28.54
CA VAL A 26 -13.85 0.43 29.67
C VAL A 26 -12.44 0.09 30.16
N GLY A 27 -11.56 -0.33 29.25
CA GLY A 27 -10.17 -0.66 29.56
C GLY A 27 -9.44 0.53 30.16
N TYR A 28 -9.58 1.71 29.53
CA TYR A 28 -8.93 2.92 30.04
C TYR A 28 -9.46 3.35 31.42
N LYS A 29 -10.77 3.25 31.68
CA LYS A 29 -11.34 3.50 33.01
C LYS A 29 -10.80 2.55 34.07
N ASN A 30 -10.62 1.27 33.74
CA ASN A 30 -10.06 0.29 34.66
C ASN A 30 -8.60 0.61 35.01
N TYR A 31 -7.78 0.97 34.01
CA TYR A 31 -6.43 1.49 34.22
C TYR A 31 -6.42 2.69 35.18
N LEU A 32 -7.27 3.69 34.94
CA LEU A 32 -7.38 4.87 35.80
C LEU A 32 -7.81 4.53 37.23
N LYS A 33 -8.66 3.51 37.42
CA LYS A 33 -9.07 3.03 38.75
C LYS A 33 -7.90 2.42 39.51
N VAL A 34 -7.01 1.68 38.84
CA VAL A 34 -5.78 1.16 39.46
C VAL A 34 -4.88 2.34 39.85
N LYS A 35 -4.58 3.23 38.90
CA LYS A 35 -3.72 4.39 39.16
C LYS A 35 -4.24 5.31 40.26
N LEU A 36 -5.56 5.52 40.38
CA LEU A 36 -6.15 6.31 41.47
C LEU A 36 -5.94 5.71 42.86
N ARG A 37 -5.73 4.39 42.98
CA ARG A 37 -5.41 3.74 44.26
C ARG A 37 -3.94 3.95 44.65
N ASP A 38 -3.06 4.01 43.65
CA ASP A 38 -1.61 4.07 43.83
C ASP A 38 -1.04 5.50 43.68
N ALA A 39 -1.89 6.49 43.41
CA ALA A 39 -1.47 7.84 43.06
C ALA A 39 -1.12 8.71 44.27
N GLU A 40 0.00 9.42 44.16
CA GLU A 40 0.29 10.60 44.98
C GLU A 40 -0.78 11.70 44.79
N LYS A 41 -1.03 12.49 45.84
CA LYS A 41 -2.05 13.57 45.85
C LYS A 41 -1.98 14.51 44.64
N ARG A 42 -0.79 14.74 44.07
CA ARG A 42 -0.57 15.63 42.91
C ARG A 42 -1.09 15.06 41.59
N LYS A 43 -0.84 13.77 41.30
CA LYS A 43 -1.29 13.08 40.08
C LYS A 43 -2.76 12.63 40.16
N MET A 44 -3.28 12.51 41.39
CA MET A 44 -4.68 12.15 41.66
C MET A 44 -5.71 13.03 40.92
N GLY A 45 -5.40 14.33 40.73
CA GLY A 45 -6.26 15.27 40.02
C GLY A 45 -6.50 14.88 38.57
N VAL A 46 -5.43 14.62 37.81
CA VAL A 46 -5.50 14.26 36.39
C VAL A 46 -6.24 12.94 36.18
N TYR A 47 -5.92 11.91 36.96
CA TYR A 47 -6.60 10.61 36.85
C TYR A 47 -8.10 10.70 37.15
N LYS A 48 -8.49 11.58 38.09
CA LYS A 48 -9.90 11.78 38.41
C LYS A 48 -10.65 12.51 37.29
N LEU A 49 -10.02 13.50 36.66
CA LEU A 49 -10.58 14.20 35.50
C LEU A 49 -10.80 13.23 34.32
N GLU A 50 -9.78 12.46 33.94
CA GLU A 50 -9.89 11.48 32.86
C GLU A 50 -10.88 10.35 33.19
N SER A 51 -10.98 9.94 34.46
CA SER A 51 -11.97 8.92 34.87
C SER A 51 -13.39 9.40 34.62
N ASN A 52 -13.66 10.68 34.85
CA ASN A 52 -14.95 11.30 34.56
C ASN A 52 -15.20 11.48 33.06
N VAL A 53 -14.18 11.82 32.27
CA VAL A 53 -14.27 11.82 30.80
C VAL A 53 -14.67 10.44 30.28
N CYS A 54 -14.00 9.39 30.74
CA CYS A 54 -14.34 8.00 30.39
C CYS A 54 -15.78 7.66 30.76
N LYS A 55 -16.22 7.98 31.98
CA LYS A 55 -17.61 7.74 32.41
C LYS A 55 -18.61 8.49 31.54
N SER A 56 -18.31 9.73 31.17
CA SER A 56 -19.15 10.52 30.27
C SER A 56 -19.31 9.84 28.91
N LEU A 57 -18.20 9.41 28.30
CA LEU A 57 -18.21 8.77 26.98
C LEU A 57 -18.87 7.38 27.01
N MET A 58 -18.62 6.59 28.07
CA MET A 58 -19.23 5.27 28.25
C MET A 58 -20.73 5.32 28.51
N LEU A 59 -21.17 6.25 29.36
CA LEU A 59 -22.55 6.33 29.83
C LEU A 59 -23.37 7.38 29.09
N LYS A 60 -22.77 8.05 28.10
CA LYS A 60 -23.34 9.19 27.36
C LYS A 60 -23.96 10.25 28.28
N SER A 61 -23.27 10.58 29.38
CA SER A 61 -23.80 11.44 30.44
C SER A 61 -22.90 12.63 30.74
N VAL A 62 -23.42 13.84 30.49
CA VAL A 62 -22.72 15.11 30.75
C VAL A 62 -22.48 15.39 32.24
N LYS A 63 -23.14 14.66 33.16
CA LYS A 63 -22.98 14.84 34.61
C LYS A 63 -21.52 14.71 35.05
N PHE A 64 -20.78 13.78 34.44
CA PHE A 64 -19.37 13.58 34.79
C PHE A 64 -18.47 14.71 34.29
N LEU A 65 -18.79 15.31 33.14
CA LEU A 65 -18.09 16.50 32.65
C LEU A 65 -18.39 17.72 33.52
N LYS A 66 -19.64 17.88 33.98
CA LYS A 66 -20.01 18.92 34.97
C LYS A 66 -19.23 18.76 36.29
N ASN A 67 -19.00 17.52 36.73
CA ASN A 67 -18.13 17.27 37.90
C ASN A 67 -16.68 17.71 37.64
N ASN A 68 -16.16 17.50 36.43
CA ASN A 68 -14.83 18.02 36.06
C ASN A 68 -14.79 19.54 36.12
N LEU A 69 -15.82 20.24 35.62
CA LEU A 69 -15.91 21.70 35.74
C LEU A 69 -15.90 22.16 37.21
N HIS A 70 -16.56 21.42 38.11
CA HIS A 70 -16.54 21.71 39.54
C HIS A 70 -15.16 21.50 40.16
N ILE A 71 -14.49 20.39 39.85
CA ILE A 71 -13.11 20.08 40.31
C ILE A 71 -12.16 21.20 39.85
N LEU A 72 -12.29 21.61 38.59
CA LEU A 72 -11.44 22.62 37.99
C LEU A 72 -11.77 24.04 38.44
N LYS A 73 -12.90 24.29 39.12
CA LYS A 73 -13.41 25.64 39.39
C LYS A 73 -12.36 26.59 39.97
N LYS A 74 -11.55 26.11 40.91
CA LYS A 74 -10.49 26.86 41.61
C LYS A 74 -9.11 26.76 40.95
N ASP A 75 -8.96 25.91 39.93
CA ASP A 75 -7.72 25.78 39.17
C ASP A 75 -7.64 26.92 38.15
N THR A 76 -6.80 27.90 38.45
CA THR A 76 -6.50 29.07 37.60
C THR A 76 -5.28 28.84 36.71
N SER A 77 -4.64 27.66 36.80
CA SER A 77 -3.53 27.31 35.93
C SER A 77 -3.97 27.25 34.46
N GLU A 78 -3.00 27.39 33.57
CA GLU A 78 -3.24 27.31 32.15
C GLU A 78 -3.83 25.96 31.72
N PHE A 79 -3.33 24.86 32.28
CA PHE A 79 -3.93 23.53 32.13
C PHE A 79 -5.41 23.54 32.57
N GLY A 80 -5.70 24.09 33.75
CA GLY A 80 -7.04 24.13 34.31
C GLY A 80 -8.03 24.93 33.44
N LYS A 81 -7.58 26.01 32.80
CA LYS A 81 -8.37 26.78 31.83
C LYS A 81 -8.62 25.97 30.57
N MET A 82 -7.56 25.50 29.91
CA MET A 82 -7.68 24.77 28.63
C MET A 82 -8.53 23.50 28.76
N TYR A 83 -8.33 22.72 29.82
CA TYR A 83 -9.09 21.49 30.05
C TYR A 83 -10.55 21.79 30.39
N ARG A 84 -10.83 22.91 31.08
CA ARG A 84 -12.20 23.35 31.35
C ARG A 84 -12.94 23.73 30.07
N ASP A 85 -12.28 24.47 29.17
CA ASP A 85 -12.84 24.84 27.87
C ASP A 85 -13.16 23.60 27.03
N LEU A 86 -12.26 22.60 27.02
CA LEU A 86 -12.50 21.30 26.41
C LEU A 86 -13.75 20.62 27.00
N MET A 87 -13.89 20.57 28.33
CA MET A 87 -15.07 19.97 28.98
C MET A 87 -16.36 20.72 28.64
N LYS A 88 -16.33 22.06 28.56
CA LYS A 88 -17.49 22.87 28.14
C LYS A 88 -17.90 22.55 26.70
N GLY A 89 -16.93 22.48 25.79
CA GLY A 89 -17.16 22.06 24.41
C GLY A 89 -17.80 20.68 24.32
N MET A 90 -17.28 19.70 25.07
CA MET A 90 -17.85 18.33 25.12
C MET A 90 -19.26 18.26 25.71
N ILE A 91 -19.67 19.22 26.55
CA ILE A 91 -21.04 19.30 27.07
C ILE A 91 -22.00 19.85 26.02
N GLY A 92 -21.49 20.56 25.00
CA GLY A 92 -22.31 21.34 24.08
C GLY A 92 -22.86 22.62 24.71
N ALA A 93 -22.20 23.12 25.76
CA ALA A 93 -22.54 24.44 26.30
C ALA A 93 -22.04 25.48 25.28
N GLY A 94 -22.98 26.11 24.56
CA GLY A 94 -22.68 27.14 23.55
C GLY A 94 -22.16 28.45 24.13
N ASP A 95 -21.57 28.42 25.33
CA ASP A 95 -21.00 29.56 26.04
C ASP A 95 -19.51 29.77 25.73
N VAL A 96 -18.92 28.92 24.89
CA VAL A 96 -17.52 29.03 24.45
C VAL A 96 -17.51 29.32 22.96
N GLU A 97 -16.75 30.30 22.52
CA GLU A 97 -16.66 30.63 21.09
C GLU A 97 -15.80 29.62 20.33
N ALA A 98 -16.11 29.41 19.04
CA ALA A 98 -15.32 28.54 18.17
C ALA A 98 -13.83 28.93 18.15
N GLY A 99 -13.52 30.23 18.24
CA GLY A 99 -12.15 30.76 18.29
C GLY A 99 -11.31 30.22 19.47
N VAL A 100 -11.95 29.90 20.60
CA VAL A 100 -11.28 29.29 21.75
C VAL A 100 -10.81 27.87 21.41
N PHE A 101 -11.66 27.08 20.75
CA PHE A 101 -11.30 25.73 20.30
C PHE A 101 -10.24 25.75 19.19
N MET A 102 -10.27 26.74 18.31
CA MET A 102 -9.22 26.96 17.32
C MET A 102 -7.87 27.23 17.98
N SER A 103 -7.82 28.11 18.98
CA SER A 103 -6.61 28.36 19.76
C SER A 103 -6.13 27.10 20.52
N LEU A 104 -7.05 26.35 21.12
CA LEU A 104 -6.72 25.07 21.75
C LEU A 104 -6.13 24.06 20.75
N ARG A 105 -6.67 24.01 19.54
CA ARG A 105 -6.21 23.13 18.45
C ARG A 105 -4.74 23.40 18.12
N GLU A 106 -4.36 24.67 17.96
CA GLU A 106 -2.98 25.07 17.67
C GLU A 106 -2.03 24.71 18.82
N ARG A 107 -2.47 24.94 20.05
CA ARG A 107 -1.65 24.69 21.25
C ARG A 107 -1.47 23.22 21.59
N LEU A 108 -2.42 22.38 21.19
CA LEU A 108 -2.43 20.93 21.47
C LEU A 108 -2.19 20.10 20.20
N VAL A 109 -1.62 20.71 19.16
CA VAL A 109 -1.34 20.09 17.86
C VAL A 109 -0.46 18.83 17.98
N GLU A 110 0.41 18.78 19.00
CA GLU A 110 1.30 17.65 19.29
C GLU A 110 0.56 16.45 19.93
N PHE A 111 -0.65 16.65 20.45
CA PHE A 111 -1.41 15.64 21.20
C PHE A 111 -2.62 15.15 20.39
N LYS A 112 -2.43 14.07 19.64
CA LYS A 112 -3.40 13.54 18.67
C LYS A 112 -4.77 13.22 19.27
N SER A 113 -4.83 12.68 20.49
CA SER A 113 -6.11 12.37 21.13
C SER A 113 -6.94 13.62 21.41
N PHE A 114 -6.28 14.73 21.78
CA PHE A 114 -6.93 16.01 22.00
C PHE A 114 -7.29 16.69 20.69
N LEU A 115 -6.43 16.63 19.69
CA LEU A 115 -6.71 17.17 18.35
C LEU A 115 -7.99 16.57 17.77
N ASN A 116 -8.14 15.24 17.85
CA ASN A 116 -9.35 14.54 17.42
C ASN A 116 -10.59 14.94 18.22
N GLN A 117 -10.47 15.15 19.54
CA GLN A 117 -11.58 15.62 20.37
C GLN A 117 -12.00 17.03 20.00
N ILE A 118 -11.05 17.93 19.77
CA ILE A 118 -11.32 19.33 19.40
C ILE A 118 -11.95 19.41 18.02
N ASN A 119 -11.44 18.66 17.03
CA ASN A 119 -12.05 18.58 15.70
C ASN A 119 -13.50 18.07 15.82
N GLY A 120 -13.72 17.01 16.62
CA GLY A 120 -15.07 16.51 16.87
C GLY A 120 -16.00 17.54 17.52
N ILE A 121 -15.51 18.36 18.46
CA ILE A 121 -16.31 19.45 19.05
C ILE A 121 -16.66 20.49 17.98
N LEU A 122 -15.69 20.92 17.18
CA LEU A 122 -15.86 21.93 16.14
C LEU A 122 -16.83 21.49 15.04
N GLU A 123 -16.82 20.22 14.64
CA GLU A 123 -17.69 19.67 13.58
C GLU A 123 -19.16 19.56 14.01
N HIS A 124 -19.45 19.47 15.31
CA HIS A 124 -20.81 19.30 15.83
C HIS A 124 -21.46 20.64 16.20
N ALA A 125 -22.78 20.65 16.28
CA ALA A 125 -23.53 21.79 16.81
C ALA A 125 -23.05 22.13 18.24
N PRO A 126 -22.90 23.42 18.59
CA PRO A 126 -23.37 24.60 17.84
C PRO A 126 -22.39 25.17 16.80
N TYR A 127 -21.18 24.62 16.67
CA TYR A 127 -20.11 25.27 15.90
C TYR A 127 -20.16 24.99 14.40
N ASN A 128 -20.45 23.75 14.00
CA ASN A 128 -20.56 23.31 12.60
C ASN A 128 -19.40 23.79 11.70
N VAL A 129 -18.17 23.78 12.23
CA VAL A 129 -16.96 24.19 11.52
C VAL A 129 -16.43 23.01 10.70
N ASP A 130 -16.17 23.24 9.42
CA ASP A 130 -15.50 22.27 8.55
C ASP A 130 -14.00 22.20 8.88
N THR A 131 -13.64 21.24 9.72
CA THR A 131 -12.25 20.98 10.13
C THR A 131 -11.38 20.46 8.99
N SER A 132 -11.96 20.01 7.87
CA SER A 132 -11.19 19.57 6.70
C SER A 132 -10.41 20.72 6.07
N MET A 133 -10.87 21.95 6.24
CA MET A 133 -10.16 23.18 5.83
C MET A 133 -8.92 23.46 6.68
N LEU A 134 -8.85 22.90 7.89
CA LEU A 134 -7.75 23.09 8.84
C LEU A 134 -6.61 22.08 8.65
N LYS A 135 -6.80 21.12 7.74
CA LYS A 135 -5.78 20.13 7.39
C LYS A 135 -4.74 20.76 6.47
N VAL A 136 -3.49 20.33 6.66
CA VAL A 136 -2.40 20.69 5.75
C VAL A 136 -2.57 19.89 4.46
N LYS A 137 -2.72 20.59 3.35
CA LYS A 137 -2.92 19.99 2.02
C LYS A 137 -1.60 19.90 1.26
N GLU A 138 -1.39 18.80 0.56
CA GLU A 138 -0.26 18.59 -0.33
C GLU A 138 -0.71 17.80 -1.56
N MET A 139 -0.29 18.20 -2.76
CA MET A 139 -0.59 17.45 -3.98
C MET A 139 0.51 16.44 -4.26
N TRP A 140 0.19 15.15 -4.22
CA TRP A 140 1.04 14.10 -4.78
C TRP A 140 0.59 13.84 -6.22
N HIS A 141 1.27 14.51 -7.16
CA HIS A 141 0.85 14.62 -8.55
C HIS A 141 -0.55 15.25 -8.66
N ASP A 142 -1.57 14.46 -8.98
CA ASP A 142 -2.97 14.88 -9.08
C ASP A 142 -3.86 14.34 -7.94
N VAL A 143 -3.26 13.73 -6.92
CA VAL A 143 -3.97 13.24 -5.72
C VAL A 143 -3.70 14.19 -4.55
N GLU A 144 -4.76 14.75 -3.97
CA GLU A 144 -4.65 15.58 -2.76
C GLU A 144 -4.44 14.70 -1.52
N LEU A 145 -3.32 14.92 -0.84
CA LEU A 145 -3.02 14.39 0.48
C LEU A 145 -3.38 15.44 1.53
N ARG A 146 -4.03 15.01 2.61
CA ARG A 146 -4.38 15.88 3.74
C ARG A 146 -3.78 15.32 5.02
N PHE A 147 -3.16 16.20 5.80
CA PHE A 147 -2.54 15.86 7.07
C PHE A 147 -3.15 16.71 8.19
N ASP A 148 -3.29 16.16 9.39
CA ASP A 148 -3.88 16.94 10.50
C ASP A 148 -2.92 18.05 10.96
N THR A 149 -1.62 17.85 10.75
CA THR A 149 -0.54 18.75 11.20
C THR A 149 0.61 18.83 10.19
N ASP A 150 1.42 19.89 10.28
CA ASP A 150 2.66 20.01 9.49
C ASP A 150 3.72 18.97 9.88
N ALA A 151 3.75 18.57 11.15
CA ALA A 151 4.63 17.52 11.64
C ALA A 151 4.32 16.17 10.97
N GLU A 152 3.03 15.84 10.82
CA GLU A 152 2.59 14.64 10.10
C GLU A 152 2.99 14.70 8.61
N ARG A 153 2.87 15.85 7.96
CA ARG A 153 3.34 16.06 6.58
C ARG A 153 4.86 15.83 6.47
N LYS A 154 5.65 16.38 7.38
CA LYS A 154 7.11 16.18 7.40
C LYS A 154 7.48 14.70 7.63
N ALA A 155 6.84 14.05 8.60
CA ALA A 155 7.04 12.64 8.88
C ALA A 155 6.68 11.75 7.66
N PHE A 156 5.65 12.13 6.90
CA PHE A 156 5.35 11.49 5.62
C PHE A 156 6.57 11.57 4.70
N HIS A 157 7.17 12.74 4.46
CA HIS A 157 8.36 12.86 3.59
C HIS A 157 9.56 12.04 4.07
N GLU A 158 9.79 11.97 5.38
CA GLU A 158 10.85 11.16 5.99
C GLU A 158 10.63 9.64 5.87
N GLY A 159 9.44 9.22 5.42
CA GLY A 159 9.12 7.81 5.19
C GLY A 159 8.59 7.09 6.42
N VAL A 160 8.14 7.82 7.44
CA VAL A 160 7.46 7.27 8.61
C VAL A 160 6.10 6.72 8.19
N VAL A 161 5.74 5.55 8.74
CA VAL A 161 4.45 4.90 8.45
C VAL A 161 3.34 5.68 9.13
N PHE A 162 2.31 6.04 8.36
CA PHE A 162 1.15 6.74 8.90
C PHE A 162 0.25 5.77 9.68
N GLU A 163 0.15 5.93 11.00
CA GLU A 163 -0.69 5.08 11.87
C GLU A 163 -2.15 5.54 11.97
N GLY A 164 -2.51 6.63 11.28
CA GLY A 164 -3.87 7.16 11.25
C GLY A 164 -4.89 6.19 10.65
N ARG A 165 -6.15 6.35 11.04
CA ARG A 165 -7.31 5.71 10.40
C ARG A 165 -8.08 6.73 9.59
N GLY A 166 -8.86 6.26 8.62
CA GLY A 166 -9.68 7.11 7.75
C GLY A 166 -9.08 7.28 6.35
N TYR A 167 -9.81 8.01 5.51
CA TYR A 167 -9.49 8.19 4.10
C TYR A 167 -8.08 8.74 3.87
N ASP A 168 -7.76 9.90 4.45
CA ASP A 168 -6.47 10.58 4.24
C ASP A 168 -5.26 9.70 4.61
N ALA A 169 -5.36 9.01 5.75
CA ALA A 169 -4.31 8.12 6.23
C ALA A 169 -4.16 6.86 5.35
N GLU A 170 -5.25 6.35 4.78
CA GLU A 170 -5.22 5.21 3.85
C GLU A 170 -4.61 5.63 2.49
N VAL A 171 -4.96 6.80 1.97
CA VAL A 171 -4.34 7.36 0.75
C VAL A 171 -2.83 7.51 0.95
N ALA A 172 -2.41 8.18 2.03
CA ALA A 172 -0.99 8.38 2.34
C ALA A 172 -0.22 7.04 2.46
N ARG A 173 -0.81 6.04 3.14
CA ARG A 173 -0.21 4.70 3.25
C ARG A 173 -0.05 4.02 1.89
N ARG A 174 -1.05 4.08 1.02
CA ARG A 174 -1.00 3.48 -0.33
C ARG A 174 0.00 4.17 -1.23
N VAL A 175 0.05 5.51 -1.21
CA VAL A 175 1.08 6.28 -1.92
C VAL A 175 2.47 5.84 -1.50
N LYS A 176 2.73 5.66 -0.19
CA LYS A 176 4.03 5.16 0.29
C LYS A 176 4.34 3.75 -0.18
N LYS A 177 3.35 2.85 -0.24
CA LYS A 177 3.55 1.50 -0.78
C LYS A 177 3.94 1.54 -2.26
N ILE A 178 3.27 2.37 -3.06
CA ILE A 178 3.57 2.57 -4.48
C ILE A 178 4.99 3.11 -4.65
N GLU A 179 5.36 4.18 -3.94
CA GLU A 179 6.70 4.77 -4.02
C GLU A 179 7.80 3.76 -3.63
N LYS A 180 7.55 2.95 -2.59
CA LYS A 180 8.46 1.88 -2.17
C LYS A 180 8.57 0.77 -3.22
N ALA A 181 7.46 0.34 -3.81
CA ALA A 181 7.43 -0.68 -4.86
C ALA A 181 8.14 -0.18 -6.13
N LYS A 182 7.84 1.05 -6.55
CA LYS A 182 8.46 1.76 -7.68
C LYS A 182 9.98 1.85 -7.48
N ARG A 183 10.45 2.38 -6.35
CA ARG A 183 11.88 2.47 -6.04
C ARG A 183 12.57 1.11 -6.08
N LYS A 184 11.96 0.06 -5.50
CA LYS A 184 12.52 -1.30 -5.52
C LYS A 184 12.60 -1.89 -6.92
N LEU A 185 11.62 -1.60 -7.79
CA LEU A 185 11.62 -2.02 -9.18
C LEU A 185 12.73 -1.31 -9.97
N PHE A 186 12.81 0.01 -9.84
CA PHE A 186 13.82 0.84 -10.51
C PHE A 186 15.23 0.39 -10.17
N VAL A 187 15.54 0.25 -8.87
CA VAL A 187 16.85 -0.22 -8.42
C VAL A 187 17.16 -1.64 -8.92
N LEU A 188 16.15 -2.51 -9.08
CA LEU A 188 16.37 -3.86 -9.60
C LEU A 188 16.70 -3.85 -11.09
N ILE A 189 15.96 -3.07 -11.88
CA ILE A 189 16.20 -2.91 -13.32
C ILE A 189 17.58 -2.30 -13.55
N GLU A 190 17.91 -1.24 -12.80
CA GLU A 190 19.18 -0.53 -12.91
C GLU A 190 20.38 -1.42 -12.59
N LYS A 191 20.33 -2.17 -11.47
CA LYS A 191 21.48 -2.94 -10.99
C LYS A 191 21.60 -4.33 -11.59
N ARG A 192 20.46 -4.93 -11.99
CA ARG A 192 20.37 -6.35 -12.37
C ARG A 192 19.34 -6.54 -13.49
N PRO A 193 19.55 -5.93 -14.67
CA PRO A 193 18.59 -5.96 -15.78
C PRO A 193 18.28 -7.40 -16.25
N THR A 194 19.23 -8.32 -16.08
CA THR A 194 19.08 -9.72 -16.50
C THR A 194 18.14 -10.56 -15.62
N LYS A 195 17.70 -10.04 -14.47
CA LYS A 195 16.78 -10.77 -13.56
C LYS A 195 15.32 -10.67 -13.98
N VAL A 196 15.02 -11.05 -15.22
CA VAL A 196 13.70 -10.99 -15.89
C VAL A 196 12.55 -11.44 -14.97
N LEU A 197 12.61 -12.66 -14.42
CA LEU A 197 11.55 -13.20 -13.55
C LEU A 197 11.35 -12.35 -12.29
N CYS A 198 12.43 -11.86 -11.67
CA CYS A 198 12.33 -11.03 -10.47
C CYS A 198 11.79 -9.64 -10.79
N ILE A 199 12.17 -9.08 -11.93
CA ILE A 199 11.67 -7.78 -12.41
C ILE A 199 10.17 -7.89 -12.69
N GLY A 200 9.74 -8.91 -13.46
CA GLY A 200 8.34 -9.18 -13.73
C GLY A 200 7.50 -9.30 -12.44
N LYS A 201 7.97 -10.09 -11.46
CA LYS A 201 7.30 -10.19 -10.14
C LYS A 201 7.21 -8.86 -9.40
N LYS A 202 8.26 -8.02 -9.44
CA LYS A 202 8.23 -6.69 -8.79
C LYS A 202 7.32 -5.70 -9.54
N ALA A 203 7.27 -5.78 -10.86
CA ALA A 203 6.36 -4.99 -11.68
C ALA A 203 4.89 -5.36 -11.37
N GLN A 204 4.58 -6.66 -11.22
CA GLN A 204 3.26 -7.12 -10.78
C GLN A 204 2.89 -6.60 -9.39
N VAL A 205 3.84 -6.56 -8.44
CA VAL A 205 3.59 -5.95 -7.12
C VAL A 205 3.25 -4.46 -7.25
N LEU A 206 4.00 -3.70 -8.05
CA LEU A 206 3.70 -2.29 -8.30
C LEU A 206 2.32 -2.12 -8.97
N GLN A 207 2.01 -2.95 -9.96
CA GLN A 207 0.71 -2.96 -10.63
C GLN A 207 -0.43 -3.20 -9.64
N SER A 208 -0.30 -4.19 -8.76
CA SER A 208 -1.32 -4.52 -7.75
C SER A 208 -1.54 -3.36 -6.76
N GLU A 209 -0.47 -2.69 -6.32
CA GLU A 209 -0.60 -1.51 -5.44
C GLU A 209 -1.26 -0.32 -6.15
N LEU A 210 -0.96 -0.11 -7.44
CA LEU A 210 -1.59 0.92 -8.29
C LEU A 210 -3.08 0.63 -8.52
N GLU A 211 -3.43 -0.61 -8.85
CA GLU A 211 -4.83 -1.05 -8.99
C GLU A 211 -5.58 -0.89 -7.67
N GLY A 212 -4.94 -1.25 -6.56
CA GLY A 212 -5.47 -1.04 -5.22
C GLY A 212 -5.76 0.44 -4.96
N LEU A 213 -4.83 1.34 -5.23
CA LEU A 213 -5.07 2.78 -5.03
C LEU A 213 -6.13 3.32 -5.99
N LYS A 214 -6.12 2.90 -7.27
CA LYS A 214 -7.14 3.31 -8.25
C LYS A 214 -8.55 2.93 -7.80
N MET A 215 -8.74 1.69 -7.34
CA MET A 215 -10.04 1.23 -6.82
C MET A 215 -10.45 2.05 -5.60
N PHE A 216 -9.54 2.24 -4.64
CA PHE A 216 -9.82 3.01 -3.42
C PHE A 216 -10.20 4.48 -3.72
N LEU A 217 -9.51 5.13 -4.66
CA LEU A 217 -9.86 6.49 -5.07
C LEU A 217 -11.20 6.53 -5.82
N GLY A 218 -11.46 5.53 -6.68
CA GLY A 218 -12.73 5.41 -7.41
C GLY A 218 -13.94 5.20 -6.48
N GLU A 219 -13.79 4.41 -5.41
CA GLU A 219 -14.81 4.27 -4.36
C GLU A 219 -15.13 5.60 -3.66
N ASN A 220 -14.20 6.56 -3.69
CA ASN A 220 -14.34 7.89 -3.11
C ASN A 220 -14.54 8.99 -4.17
N LEU A 221 -14.89 8.62 -5.41
CA LEU A 221 -15.14 9.54 -6.53
C LEU A 221 -13.95 10.44 -6.89
N VAL A 222 -12.72 9.97 -6.66
CA VAL A 222 -11.48 10.64 -7.03
C VAL A 222 -10.85 9.95 -8.23
N GLU A 223 -10.63 10.70 -9.31
CA GLU A 223 -9.92 10.22 -10.50
C GLU A 223 -8.50 10.78 -10.57
N SER A 224 -7.54 9.93 -10.96
CA SER A 224 -6.15 10.33 -11.15
C SER A 224 -5.66 9.90 -12.52
N LYS A 225 -5.31 10.90 -13.35
CA LYS A 225 -4.67 10.71 -14.65
C LYS A 225 -3.27 10.13 -14.48
N TYR A 226 -2.54 10.56 -13.45
CA TYR A 226 -1.22 10.03 -13.14
C TYR A 226 -1.27 8.53 -12.84
N ILE A 227 -2.16 8.07 -11.95
CA ILE A 227 -2.28 6.66 -11.59
C ILE A 227 -2.69 5.83 -12.80
N ASN A 228 -3.65 6.29 -13.60
CA ASN A 228 -4.07 5.59 -14.81
C ASN A 228 -2.89 5.39 -15.78
N LYS A 229 -2.13 6.46 -16.05
CA LYS A 229 -0.97 6.40 -16.94
C LYS A 229 0.12 5.48 -16.38
N VAL A 230 0.46 5.60 -15.09
CA VAL A 230 1.51 4.76 -14.48
C VAL A 230 1.09 3.29 -14.44
N LEU A 231 -0.20 3.01 -14.26
CA LEU A 231 -0.75 1.67 -14.31
C LEU A 231 -0.61 1.06 -15.73
N GLU A 232 -0.93 1.82 -16.77
CA GLU A 232 -0.75 1.39 -18.17
C GLU A 232 0.72 1.15 -18.51
N ASP A 233 1.60 2.08 -18.14
CA ASP A 233 3.05 1.94 -18.30
C ASP A 233 3.56 0.67 -17.59
N THR A 234 3.08 0.40 -16.38
CA THR A 234 3.48 -0.79 -15.60
C THR A 234 2.92 -2.07 -16.21
N LYS A 235 1.68 -2.07 -16.74
CA LYS A 235 1.09 -3.22 -17.45
C LYS A 235 1.88 -3.58 -18.69
N SER A 236 2.26 -2.58 -19.48
CA SER A 236 3.12 -2.75 -20.66
C SER A 236 4.45 -3.39 -20.27
N LEU A 237 5.09 -2.91 -19.20
CA LEU A 237 6.33 -3.48 -18.68
C LEU A 237 6.16 -4.94 -18.19
N CYS A 238 5.07 -5.25 -17.49
CA CYS A 238 4.74 -6.61 -17.06
C CYS A 238 4.62 -7.56 -18.26
N MET A 239 3.89 -7.16 -19.30
CA MET A 239 3.72 -7.95 -20.53
C MET A 239 5.07 -8.18 -21.22
N TYR A 240 5.91 -7.15 -21.32
CA TYR A 240 7.22 -7.25 -21.92
C TYR A 240 8.12 -8.28 -21.21
N TYR A 241 8.27 -8.19 -19.89
CA TYR A 241 9.09 -9.15 -19.14
C TYR A 241 8.50 -10.57 -19.11
N ALA A 242 7.17 -10.71 -19.21
CA ALA A 242 6.55 -12.02 -19.39
C ALA A 242 6.93 -12.65 -20.74
N LYS A 243 6.90 -11.87 -21.83
CA LYS A 243 7.32 -12.33 -23.16
C LYS A 243 8.80 -12.68 -23.21
N ILE A 244 9.67 -11.86 -22.63
CA ILE A 244 11.11 -12.20 -22.52
C ILE A 244 11.29 -13.51 -21.75
N TYR A 245 10.55 -13.71 -20.66
CA TYR A 245 10.62 -14.96 -19.89
C TYR A 245 10.18 -16.17 -20.73
N GLU A 246 9.08 -16.05 -21.48
CA GLU A 246 8.62 -17.11 -22.38
C GLU A 246 9.62 -17.42 -23.49
N PHE A 247 10.27 -16.40 -24.05
CA PHE A 247 11.36 -16.60 -25.01
C PHE A 247 12.53 -17.36 -24.37
N ILE A 248 12.97 -16.97 -23.17
CA ILE A 248 14.10 -17.62 -22.48
C ILE A 248 13.81 -19.09 -22.16
N VAL A 249 12.58 -19.41 -21.75
CA VAL A 249 12.22 -20.75 -21.26
C VAL A 249 11.71 -21.68 -22.37
N PHE A 250 10.92 -21.15 -23.30
CA PHE A 250 10.20 -21.93 -24.31
C PHE A 250 10.66 -21.64 -25.74
N LEU A 251 11.62 -20.73 -25.94
CA LEU A 251 12.12 -20.31 -27.27
C LEU A 251 11.02 -19.83 -28.22
N LYS A 252 9.95 -19.27 -27.65
CA LYS A 252 8.88 -18.63 -28.42
C LYS A 252 9.33 -17.24 -28.83
N ASN A 253 9.65 -17.08 -30.10
CA ASN A 253 9.82 -15.75 -30.69
C ASN A 253 8.47 -15.04 -30.73
N ASP A 254 8.44 -13.81 -30.22
CA ASP A 254 7.28 -12.93 -30.23
C ASP A 254 7.73 -11.56 -30.76
N GLU A 255 7.20 -11.18 -31.93
CA GLU A 255 7.53 -9.91 -32.60
C GLU A 255 7.28 -8.68 -31.71
N MET A 256 6.42 -8.80 -30.70
CA MET A 256 6.18 -7.70 -29.75
C MET A 256 7.35 -7.45 -28.79
N ILE A 257 8.30 -8.38 -28.65
CA ILE A 257 9.56 -8.11 -27.92
C ILE A 257 10.38 -7.07 -28.67
N ASP A 258 10.42 -7.18 -30.00
CA ASP A 258 11.22 -6.30 -30.87
C ASP A 258 10.53 -4.95 -31.11
N ALA A 259 9.19 -4.94 -31.13
CA ALA A 259 8.38 -3.72 -31.26
C ALA A 259 8.15 -3.00 -29.91
N PHE A 260 8.72 -3.48 -28.80
CA PHE A 260 8.48 -2.89 -27.48
C PHE A 260 9.10 -1.50 -27.37
N VAL A 261 8.26 -0.51 -27.05
CA VAL A 261 8.69 0.85 -26.74
C VAL A 261 8.65 1.06 -25.23
N VAL A 262 9.79 1.45 -24.65
CA VAL A 262 9.89 1.70 -23.21
C VAL A 262 8.90 2.80 -22.80
N PRO A 263 7.95 2.51 -21.88
CA PRO A 263 6.96 3.49 -21.47
C PRO A 263 7.58 4.69 -20.77
N THR A 264 6.90 5.84 -20.84
CA THR A 264 7.46 7.14 -20.39
C THR A 264 7.92 7.12 -18.93
N MET A 265 7.22 6.43 -18.05
CA MET A 265 7.57 6.30 -16.62
C MET A 265 8.93 5.63 -16.41
N PHE A 266 9.32 4.71 -17.31
CA PHE A 266 10.56 3.94 -17.22
C PHE A 266 11.65 4.42 -18.17
N LYS A 267 11.45 5.56 -18.86
CA LYS A 267 12.36 6.04 -19.91
C LYS A 267 13.80 6.24 -19.41
N ASN A 268 13.98 6.63 -18.16
CA ASN A 268 15.30 6.78 -17.53
C ASN A 268 16.09 5.46 -17.40
N LEU A 269 15.42 4.32 -17.56
CA LEU A 269 15.99 2.98 -17.48
C LEU A 269 15.98 2.27 -18.84
N GLU A 270 15.76 3.02 -19.93
CA GLU A 270 15.59 2.45 -21.27
C GLU A 270 16.76 1.56 -21.68
N LEU A 271 18.00 2.01 -21.45
CA LEU A 271 19.20 1.21 -21.76
C LEU A 271 19.18 -0.12 -21.03
N GLN A 272 18.87 -0.14 -19.73
CA GLN A 272 18.85 -1.37 -18.93
C GLN A 272 17.68 -2.29 -19.29
N ILE A 273 16.54 -1.72 -19.65
CA ILE A 273 15.37 -2.49 -20.09
C ILE A 273 15.65 -3.15 -21.44
N VAL A 274 16.27 -2.43 -22.38
CA VAL A 274 16.65 -2.95 -23.70
C VAL A 274 17.82 -3.94 -23.59
N GLN A 275 18.79 -3.74 -22.69
CA GLN A 275 19.86 -4.71 -22.44
C GLN A 275 19.35 -6.10 -22.00
N ALA A 276 18.20 -6.17 -21.33
CA ALA A 276 17.56 -7.44 -20.99
C ALA A 276 17.15 -8.26 -22.24
N ARG A 277 17.09 -7.64 -23.42
CA ARG A 277 16.93 -8.30 -24.72
C ARG A 277 18.28 -8.77 -25.27
N GLU A 278 19.30 -7.93 -25.19
CA GLU A 278 20.61 -8.16 -25.84
C GLU A 278 21.41 -9.29 -25.16
N ASP A 279 21.41 -9.35 -23.82
CA ASP A 279 22.17 -10.36 -23.07
C ASP A 279 21.62 -11.79 -23.26
N PHE A 280 20.35 -11.93 -23.67
CA PHE A 280 19.68 -13.22 -23.86
C PHE A 280 19.36 -13.56 -25.31
N SER A 281 19.67 -12.66 -26.26
CA SER A 281 19.56 -12.93 -27.70
C SER A 281 20.44 -14.10 -28.17
N LYS A 282 21.44 -14.49 -27.37
CA LYS A 282 22.13 -15.78 -27.49
C LYS A 282 21.34 -16.84 -26.76
N VAL A 283 20.45 -17.53 -27.47
CA VAL A 283 19.81 -18.76 -26.97
C VAL A 283 20.90 -19.66 -26.37
N PRO A 284 20.90 -19.95 -25.06
CA PRO A 284 21.93 -20.80 -24.49
C PRO A 284 21.79 -22.19 -25.12
N LYS A 285 22.85 -22.69 -25.77
CA LYS A 285 22.86 -23.97 -26.53
C LYS A 285 22.23 -25.15 -25.78
N LYS A 286 22.28 -25.12 -24.44
CA LYS A 286 21.66 -26.13 -23.55
C LYS A 286 20.14 -26.20 -23.66
N TYR A 287 19.43 -25.06 -23.77
CA TYR A 287 17.96 -25.03 -23.88
C TYR A 287 17.49 -25.40 -25.28
N LEU A 288 18.19 -24.93 -26.32
CA LEU A 288 17.93 -25.32 -27.71
C LEU A 288 18.04 -26.84 -27.90
N LYS A 289 19.09 -27.45 -27.34
CA LYS A 289 19.28 -28.91 -27.39
C LYS A 289 18.17 -29.67 -26.67
N ALA A 290 17.72 -29.20 -25.51
CA ALA A 290 16.66 -29.86 -24.75
C ALA A 290 15.31 -29.80 -25.48
N GLU A 291 14.96 -28.66 -26.07
CA GLU A 291 13.71 -28.51 -26.83
C GLU A 291 13.74 -29.30 -28.15
N LEU A 292 14.87 -29.32 -28.85
CA LEU A 292 15.07 -30.18 -30.02
C LEU A 292 14.92 -31.66 -29.68
N MET A 293 15.53 -32.12 -28.58
CA MET A 293 15.39 -33.50 -28.12
C MET A 293 13.94 -33.82 -27.77
N LYS A 294 13.22 -32.89 -27.13
CA LYS A 294 11.82 -33.08 -26.77
C LYS A 294 10.91 -33.17 -28.01
N GLN A 295 11.08 -32.30 -29.00
CA GLN A 295 10.29 -32.38 -30.24
C GLN A 295 10.64 -33.61 -31.07
N LEU A 296 11.91 -34.01 -31.08
CA LEU A 296 12.34 -35.26 -31.70
C LEU A 296 11.68 -36.44 -30.98
N GLU A 297 11.73 -36.49 -29.65
CA GLU A 297 11.06 -37.51 -28.85
C GLU A 297 9.55 -37.55 -29.15
N GLU A 298 8.85 -36.41 -29.15
CA GLU A 298 7.43 -36.33 -29.49
C GLU A 298 7.11 -36.78 -30.93
N SER A 299 7.99 -36.50 -31.88
CA SER A 299 7.85 -36.95 -33.28
C SER A 299 8.10 -38.45 -33.46
N LEU A 300 8.91 -39.05 -32.57
CA LEU A 300 9.23 -40.47 -32.55
C LEU A 300 8.24 -41.30 -31.73
N ILE A 301 7.34 -40.66 -30.95
CA ILE A 301 6.23 -41.35 -30.29
C ILE A 301 5.32 -41.93 -31.39
N PRO A 302 5.16 -43.26 -31.45
CA PRO A 302 4.24 -43.88 -32.41
C PRO A 302 2.83 -43.35 -32.13
N LYS A 303 2.23 -42.65 -33.10
CA LYS A 303 0.83 -42.27 -33.00
C LYS A 303 0.00 -43.54 -32.89
N GLU A 304 -0.93 -43.61 -31.93
CA GLU A 304 -1.81 -44.78 -31.78
C GLU A 304 -2.43 -45.13 -33.14
N PRO A 305 -2.26 -46.36 -33.63
CA PRO A 305 -2.77 -46.73 -34.93
C PRO A 305 -4.29 -46.70 -34.91
N VAL A 306 -4.89 -45.77 -35.67
CA VAL A 306 -6.33 -45.74 -35.94
C VAL A 306 -6.64 -46.79 -37.00
N ILE A 307 -6.39 -48.07 -36.71
CA ILE A 307 -6.76 -49.17 -37.60
C ILE A 307 -7.54 -50.22 -36.82
N LYS A 308 -8.87 -50.19 -36.99
CA LYS A 308 -9.74 -51.34 -36.73
C LYS A 308 -9.68 -52.23 -37.98
N MET A 309 -8.85 -53.26 -37.99
CA MET A 309 -8.93 -54.32 -39.00
C MET A 309 -9.00 -55.70 -38.33
N PRO A 310 -9.92 -56.58 -38.77
CA PRO A 310 -10.08 -57.91 -38.22
C PRO A 310 -8.95 -58.83 -38.70
N PHE A 311 -8.48 -59.68 -37.79
CA PHE A 311 -7.37 -60.61 -37.99
C PHE A 311 -7.51 -61.47 -39.26
N VAL A 312 -6.51 -61.38 -40.14
CA VAL A 312 -6.13 -62.48 -41.04
C VAL A 312 -4.62 -62.67 -40.95
N PRO A 313 -4.11 -63.88 -40.67
CA PRO A 313 -2.68 -64.12 -40.54
C PRO A 313 -2.11 -64.48 -41.91
N VAL A 314 -1.50 -63.52 -42.60
CA VAL A 314 -0.56 -63.84 -43.69
C VAL A 314 0.67 -62.97 -43.54
N ILE A 315 1.80 -63.66 -43.39
CA ILE A 315 3.15 -63.14 -43.25
C ILE A 315 3.48 -62.31 -44.49
N PHE A 316 3.50 -60.99 -44.35
CA PHE A 316 4.13 -60.10 -45.32
C PHE A 316 5.19 -59.30 -44.60
N ASP A 317 6.31 -59.07 -45.28
CA ASP A 317 7.39 -58.20 -44.84
C ASP A 317 6.92 -56.73 -45.01
N ILE A 318 6.03 -56.28 -44.12
CA ILE A 318 5.33 -54.98 -44.22
C ILE A 318 6.15 -53.82 -43.64
N ALA A 319 7.36 -54.06 -43.14
CA ALA A 319 8.15 -53.03 -42.48
C ALA A 319 8.56 -51.89 -43.43
N ARG A 320 8.70 -52.17 -44.73
CA ARG A 320 9.19 -51.17 -45.70
C ARG A 320 8.10 -50.23 -46.22
N ASP A 321 6.84 -50.67 -46.27
CA ASP A 321 5.72 -49.87 -46.77
C ASP A 321 5.03 -49.01 -45.69
N TYR A 322 5.32 -49.27 -44.41
CA TYR A 322 4.71 -48.56 -43.27
C TYR A 322 5.63 -47.53 -42.60
N ILE A 323 6.91 -47.48 -42.96
CA ILE A 323 7.79 -46.38 -42.53
C ILE A 323 7.57 -45.20 -43.48
N SER A 324 6.47 -44.50 -43.25
CA SER A 324 6.31 -43.14 -43.78
C SER A 324 7.06 -42.19 -42.86
N TYR A 325 8.17 -41.63 -43.34
CA TYR A 325 8.80 -40.52 -42.64
C TYR A 325 7.80 -39.36 -42.62
N PRO A 326 7.63 -38.67 -41.48
CA PRO A 326 6.78 -37.50 -41.43
C PRO A 326 7.25 -36.49 -42.49
N PRO A 327 6.33 -35.78 -43.16
CA PRO A 327 6.71 -34.73 -44.10
C PRO A 327 7.58 -33.69 -43.39
N ASP A 328 8.51 -33.08 -44.14
CA ASP A 328 9.44 -32.08 -43.60
C ASP A 328 8.69 -31.04 -42.75
N ASP A 329 8.94 -31.08 -41.45
CA ASP A 329 8.40 -30.09 -40.53
C ASP A 329 9.19 -28.80 -40.73
N LYS A 330 8.53 -27.82 -41.37
CA LYS A 330 9.09 -26.50 -41.67
C LYS A 330 9.65 -25.81 -40.41
N LYS A 331 9.03 -26.06 -39.24
CA LYS A 331 9.44 -25.48 -37.97
C LYS A 331 10.75 -26.10 -37.46
N LEU A 332 10.89 -27.42 -37.61
CA LEU A 332 12.10 -28.17 -37.30
C LEU A 332 13.25 -27.80 -38.26
N SER A 333 12.94 -27.63 -39.53
CA SER A 333 13.90 -27.15 -40.55
C SER A 333 14.40 -25.72 -40.27
N GLU A 334 13.54 -24.82 -39.81
CA GLU A 334 13.94 -23.47 -39.39
C GLU A 334 14.85 -23.49 -38.17
N LEU A 335 14.55 -24.33 -37.16
CA LEU A 335 15.40 -24.51 -35.98
C LEU A 335 16.78 -25.06 -36.34
N PHE A 336 16.87 -26.03 -37.27
CA PHE A 336 18.15 -26.55 -37.76
C PHE A 336 18.96 -25.49 -38.51
N LYS A 337 18.33 -24.64 -39.33
CA LYS A 337 19.00 -23.54 -40.02
C LYS A 337 19.56 -22.50 -39.06
N GLN A 338 18.84 -22.17 -37.98
CA GLN A 338 19.35 -21.26 -36.94
C GLN A 338 20.57 -21.84 -36.21
N LEU A 339 20.64 -23.17 -36.09
CA LEU A 339 21.74 -23.89 -35.46
C LEU A 339 22.99 -23.97 -36.37
N SER A 340 22.81 -24.07 -37.69
CA SER A 340 23.92 -24.07 -38.65
C SER A 340 24.48 -22.68 -38.91
N MET A 341 23.67 -21.62 -38.85
CA MET A 341 24.12 -20.23 -39.00
C MET A 341 24.91 -19.68 -37.80
N SER A 342 25.06 -20.45 -36.73
CA SER A 342 25.83 -20.08 -35.52
C SER A 342 27.14 -20.85 -35.39
N ASN A 343 27.59 -21.50 -36.48
CA ASN A 343 28.88 -22.19 -36.61
C ASN A 343 29.89 -21.45 -37.51
N ASP A 344 29.59 -20.24 -37.97
CA ASP A 344 30.55 -19.31 -38.58
C ASP A 344 31.00 -18.23 -37.57
#